data_AF-A0A3A8RJG1-F1
#
_entry.id   AF-A0A3A8RJG1-F1
#
_cell.length_a   1.000
_cell.length_b   1.000
_cell.length_c   1.000
_cell.angle_alpha   90.00
_cell.angle_beta   90.00
_cell.angle_gamma   90.00
#
_symmetry.space_group_name_H-M   'P 1'
#
loop_
_entity.id
_entity.type
_entity.pdbx_description
1 polymer ?
#
loop_
_entity_poly.entity_id
_entity_poly.type
_entity_poly.pdbx_seq_one_letter_code
_entity_poly.pdbx_strand_id
1 'polypeptide(L)'
;MNPRGAEKEYLQDGLRSGLKLDARFDALTPHLHVAWISWDSGFRGSGLRVGDRVIAIDGQPVVKPPDLATTQRTLPFMLGQYAENQTWDKQGRKEGDKVQVRIVRRREPGEGWEEHEFSGALLHERTWSIADTTRQIIGPGGPERMGRDGFDEAWMSWLEKRVFDWERLLDSTFGAWRTSRGTRAELANHLGHKARVDSLVEHHPGPFATAMREDWETVRACLDGDLVTLPADALEFRTRGEEQVKAIGLQAAAAWKVLLEARAGETLGAFPVVDPFRGDRSAVTGKLVSLPTLTQREWLVDMGKGYLAWNQSGAWVFCPANTPAMNKVFSAMQRYQKRVAPSVRLDIAVLGRILPDPRLLAGSGRTAAGLEVEPVAALVGGVVCVDVSDPSEGGPRFAGEETLSQESFGAPADDASPREVLTAMISAVKRGDQETWNGLFADWRAVPDADRPIYYPVWTWNGRDSEWVRARGLILGKVLDARVRWIGEVRVVIRGDEAPGLPRVEEVELELDHVGLFEGQTRTFNSVDVHRRWTVQRRNGGPWRITSEQSL
;
A
#
# COMPACT_ATOMS: atom_id res chain seq x y z
N MET A 1 14.70 46.42 13.16
CA MET A 1 13.23 46.52 13.09
C MET A 1 12.87 47.76 12.29
N ASN A 2 12.38 47.60 11.06
CA ASN A 2 11.81 48.70 10.29
C ASN A 2 10.37 48.93 10.78
N PRO A 3 9.93 50.16 11.07
CA PRO A 3 8.55 50.41 11.48
C PRO A 3 7.64 50.05 10.30
N ARG A 4 6.84 48.99 10.48
CA ARG A 4 5.83 48.57 9.50
C ARG A 4 4.80 49.71 9.40
N GLY A 5 4.51 50.17 8.18
CA GLY A 5 3.48 51.19 7.97
C GLY A 5 2.11 50.71 8.45
N ALA A 6 1.20 51.65 8.75
CA ALA A 6 -0.16 51.33 9.21
C ALA A 6 -0.88 50.40 8.23
N GLU A 7 -1.52 49.35 8.72
CA GLU A 7 -2.25 48.38 7.89
C GLU A 7 -3.60 48.94 7.48
N LYS A 8 -4.04 48.61 6.27
CA LYS A 8 -5.35 49.01 5.73
C LYS A 8 -6.11 47.78 5.25
N GLU A 9 -7.36 47.69 5.70
CA GLU A 9 -8.31 46.66 5.33
C GLU A 9 -9.22 47.16 4.20
N TYR A 10 -9.43 46.33 3.18
CA TYR A 10 -10.38 46.56 2.11
C TYR A 10 -11.38 45.41 2.11
N LEU A 11 -12.65 45.75 2.37
CA LEU A 11 -13.78 44.86 2.28
C LEU A 11 -14.13 44.64 0.81
N GLN A 12 -14.33 43.38 0.42
CA GLN A 12 -14.99 43.04 -0.83
C GLN A 12 -16.46 42.74 -0.56
N ASP A 13 -17.31 43.04 -1.54
CA ASP A 13 -18.77 42.90 -1.40
C ASP A 13 -19.21 41.43 -1.23
N GLY A 14 -18.37 40.46 -1.63
CA GLY A 14 -18.71 39.04 -1.58
C GLY A 14 -18.77 38.46 -0.16
N LEU A 15 -19.97 38.06 0.27
CA LEU A 15 -20.19 37.29 1.50
C LEU A 15 -19.83 35.82 1.28
N ARG A 16 -19.02 35.21 2.15
CA ARG A 16 -18.53 33.83 1.99
C ARG A 16 -18.53 33.04 3.30
N SER A 17 -18.57 31.72 3.16
CA SER A 17 -18.38 30.77 4.27
C SER A 17 -16.91 30.52 4.59
N GLY A 18 -16.02 30.73 3.62
CA GLY A 18 -14.60 30.39 3.72
C GLY A 18 -14.32 28.88 3.65
N LEU A 19 -15.29 28.07 3.22
CA LEU A 19 -15.09 26.64 2.97
C LEU A 19 -14.72 26.41 1.51
N LYS A 20 -13.88 25.41 1.25
CA LYS A 20 -13.71 24.80 -0.07
C LYS A 20 -14.36 23.43 -0.04
N LEU A 21 -15.42 23.23 -0.82
CA LEU A 21 -16.16 21.97 -0.86
C LEU A 21 -16.10 21.33 -2.24
N ASP A 22 -16.01 20.00 -2.31
CA ASP A 22 -16.09 19.22 -3.56
C ASP A 22 -17.40 18.43 -3.61
N ALA A 23 -18.20 18.60 -4.67
CA ALA A 23 -19.46 17.86 -4.80
C ALA A 23 -19.24 16.38 -5.15
N ARG A 24 -19.89 15.49 -4.39
CA ARG A 24 -19.86 14.02 -4.57
C ARG A 24 -21.28 13.48 -4.67
N PHE A 25 -21.95 13.80 -5.77
CA PHE A 25 -23.35 13.40 -5.98
C PHE A 25 -23.54 11.91 -6.30
N ASP A 26 -22.51 11.24 -6.83
CA ASP A 26 -22.56 9.81 -7.18
C ASP A 26 -22.14 8.88 -6.02
N ALA A 27 -21.84 9.45 -4.84
CA ALA A 27 -21.66 8.65 -3.65
C ALA A 27 -23.01 8.06 -3.18
N LEU A 28 -22.95 6.97 -2.39
CA LEU A 28 -24.16 6.32 -1.83
C LEU A 28 -25.10 7.34 -1.17
N THR A 29 -24.52 8.27 -0.40
CA THR A 29 -25.20 9.47 0.10
C THR A 29 -24.61 10.67 -0.61
N PRO A 30 -25.39 11.41 -1.43
CA PRO A 30 -24.95 12.66 -2.03
C PRO A 30 -24.49 13.65 -0.95
N HIS A 31 -23.31 14.24 -1.12
CA HIS A 31 -22.74 15.16 -0.15
C HIS A 31 -21.79 16.17 -0.81
N LEU A 32 -21.49 17.24 -0.07
CA LEU A 32 -20.35 18.12 -0.35
C LEU A 32 -19.21 17.74 0.59
N HIS A 33 -18.06 17.37 0.02
CA HIS A 33 -16.88 16.96 0.76
C HIS A 33 -16.05 18.18 1.18
N VAL A 34 -15.69 18.29 2.45
CA VAL A 34 -14.87 19.40 2.96
C VAL A 34 -13.41 19.21 2.54
N ALA A 35 -12.97 19.92 1.50
CA ALA A 35 -11.60 19.87 1.02
C ALA A 35 -10.68 20.78 1.84
N TRP A 36 -11.14 21.99 2.17
CA TRP A 36 -10.35 22.93 2.96
C TRP A 36 -11.23 23.90 3.76
N ILE A 37 -10.69 24.43 4.85
CA ILE A 37 -11.29 25.50 5.65
C ILE A 37 -10.30 26.66 5.63
N SER A 38 -10.66 27.80 5.05
CA SER A 38 -9.74 28.96 4.98
C SER A 38 -9.39 29.49 6.37
N TRP A 39 -8.24 30.14 6.50
CA TRP A 39 -7.75 30.66 7.79
C TRP A 39 -8.67 31.73 8.40
N ASP A 40 -9.38 32.46 7.53
CA ASP A 40 -10.35 33.50 7.85
C ASP A 40 -11.80 32.99 7.83
N SER A 41 -12.03 31.68 7.69
CA SER A 41 -13.37 31.11 7.71
C SER A 41 -14.03 31.20 9.08
N GLY A 42 -15.30 31.60 9.12
CA GLY A 42 -16.13 31.58 10.32
C GLY A 42 -16.44 30.17 10.85
N PHE A 43 -16.04 29.10 10.15
CA PHE A 43 -16.11 27.71 10.63
C PHE A 43 -14.87 27.27 11.42
N ARG A 44 -13.80 28.07 11.47
CA ARG A 44 -12.63 27.79 12.32
C ARG A 44 -13.07 27.73 13.79
N GLY A 45 -12.59 26.72 14.52
CA GLY A 45 -12.98 26.47 15.90
C GLY A 45 -14.35 25.82 16.10
N SER A 46 -15.15 25.58 15.05
CA SER A 46 -16.46 24.91 15.17
C SER A 46 -16.36 23.41 15.46
N GLY A 47 -15.24 22.78 15.10
CA GLY A 47 -15.07 21.31 15.14
C GLY A 47 -15.28 20.62 13.78
N LEU A 48 -15.68 21.37 12.74
CA LEU A 48 -15.66 20.93 11.35
C LEU A 48 -14.22 20.63 10.91
N ARG A 49 -14.02 19.55 10.13
CA ARG A 49 -12.70 19.07 9.70
C ARG A 49 -12.65 18.84 8.19
N VAL A 50 -11.46 18.95 7.62
CA VAL A 50 -11.18 18.43 6.28
C VAL A 50 -11.51 16.93 6.26
N GLY A 51 -12.17 16.48 5.20
CA GLY A 51 -12.63 15.10 5.06
C GLY A 51 -14.08 14.85 5.49
N ASP A 52 -14.72 15.79 6.19
CA ASP A 52 -16.15 15.70 6.57
C ASP A 52 -17.06 15.75 5.33
N ARG A 53 -18.24 15.14 5.44
CA ARG A 53 -19.22 15.08 4.35
C ARG A 53 -20.47 15.85 4.73
N VAL A 54 -20.66 17.04 4.16
CA VAL A 54 -21.85 17.87 4.36
C VAL A 54 -23.04 17.25 3.64
N ILE A 55 -24.05 16.85 4.42
CA ILE A 55 -25.29 16.23 3.95
C ILE A 55 -26.50 17.16 4.02
N ALA A 56 -26.41 18.27 4.76
CA ALA A 56 -27.42 19.33 4.74
C ALA A 56 -26.82 20.71 5.08
N ILE A 57 -27.45 21.77 4.56
CA ILE A 57 -27.08 23.18 4.78
C ILE A 57 -28.35 23.93 5.21
N ASP A 58 -28.35 24.57 6.37
CA ASP A 58 -29.51 25.25 6.97
C ASP A 58 -30.79 24.38 6.95
N GLY A 59 -30.63 23.09 7.29
CA GLY A 59 -31.70 22.09 7.27
C GLY A 59 -32.07 21.56 5.88
N GLN A 60 -31.56 22.14 4.78
CA GLN A 60 -31.82 21.67 3.42
C GLN A 60 -30.85 20.55 3.04
N PRO A 61 -31.34 19.35 2.68
CA PRO A 61 -30.47 18.22 2.33
C PRO A 61 -29.72 18.46 1.03
N VAL A 62 -28.48 17.95 0.97
CA VAL A 62 -27.71 17.87 -0.27
C VAL A 62 -28.27 16.71 -1.09
N VAL A 63 -28.77 17.02 -2.28
CA VAL A 63 -29.37 16.04 -3.20
C VAL A 63 -28.64 16.03 -4.53
N LYS A 64 -28.55 14.86 -5.16
CA LYS A 64 -28.03 14.74 -6.52
C LYS A 64 -28.98 15.46 -7.48
N PRO A 65 -28.50 16.42 -8.29
CA PRO A 65 -29.31 17.03 -9.33
C PRO A 65 -29.79 15.98 -10.34
N PRO A 66 -30.98 16.14 -10.97
CA PRO A 66 -31.58 15.13 -11.83
C PRO A 66 -30.79 14.87 -13.12
N ASP A 67 -30.03 15.87 -13.59
CA ASP A 67 -29.27 15.82 -14.82
C ASP A 67 -28.01 16.71 -14.78
N LEU A 68 -27.15 16.55 -15.78
CA LEU A 68 -25.90 17.28 -15.90
C LEU A 68 -26.10 18.79 -16.11
N ALA A 69 -27.13 19.19 -16.87
CA ALA A 69 -27.39 20.60 -17.15
C ALA A 69 -27.83 21.35 -15.88
N THR A 70 -28.64 20.70 -15.04
CA THR A 70 -29.04 21.21 -13.72
C THR A 70 -27.84 21.26 -12.80
N THR A 71 -26.99 20.22 -12.81
CA THR A 71 -25.74 20.18 -12.03
C THR A 71 -24.84 21.39 -12.34
N GLN A 72 -24.60 21.67 -13.62
CA GLN A 72 -23.77 22.81 -14.05
C GLN A 72 -24.37 24.16 -13.65
N ARG A 73 -25.70 24.25 -13.54
CA ARG A 73 -26.40 25.48 -13.13
C ARG A 73 -26.46 25.66 -11.62
N THR A 74 -26.55 24.58 -10.83
CA THR A 74 -26.73 24.67 -9.37
C THR A 74 -25.41 24.63 -8.62
N LEU A 75 -24.44 23.82 -9.08
CA LEU A 75 -23.19 23.60 -8.39
C LEU A 75 -22.43 24.91 -8.07
N PRO A 76 -22.25 25.86 -9.01
CA PRO A 76 -21.56 27.12 -8.71
C PRO A 76 -22.09 27.92 -7.50
N PHE A 77 -23.37 27.75 -7.18
CA PHE A 77 -24.09 28.50 -6.15
C PHE A 77 -24.18 27.77 -4.81
N MET A 78 -23.68 26.54 -4.72
CA MET A 78 -23.67 25.79 -3.46
C MET A 78 -22.61 26.34 -2.49
N LEU A 79 -22.74 25.98 -1.22
CA LEU A 79 -21.76 26.33 -0.17
C LEU A 79 -20.33 25.94 -0.60
N GLY A 80 -19.38 26.85 -0.37
CA GLY A 80 -17.96 26.66 -0.66
C GLY A 80 -17.59 26.64 -2.15
N GLN A 81 -18.49 27.12 -3.02
CA GLN A 81 -18.27 27.27 -4.47
C GLN A 81 -18.09 28.75 -4.83
N TYR A 82 -17.51 29.01 -6.01
CA TYR A 82 -17.06 30.35 -6.39
C TYR A 82 -18.18 31.41 -6.48
N ALA A 83 -19.45 31.01 -6.64
CA ALA A 83 -20.59 31.91 -6.70
C ALA A 83 -21.55 31.76 -5.49
N GLU A 84 -21.06 31.22 -4.36
CA GLU A 84 -21.87 31.07 -3.13
C GLU A 84 -22.42 32.41 -2.61
N ASN A 85 -21.69 33.51 -2.82
CA ASN A 85 -22.12 34.85 -2.41
C ASN A 85 -23.48 35.25 -3.00
N GLN A 86 -23.74 34.89 -4.26
CA GLN A 86 -25.01 35.18 -4.92
C GLN A 86 -26.18 34.43 -4.27
N THR A 87 -25.93 33.27 -3.66
CA THR A 87 -26.93 32.53 -2.90
C THR A 87 -27.26 33.26 -1.60
N TRP A 88 -26.24 33.75 -0.89
CA TRP A 88 -26.42 34.49 0.35
C TRP A 88 -27.11 35.84 0.14
N ASP A 89 -26.76 36.55 -0.93
CA ASP A 89 -27.41 37.80 -1.32
C ASP A 89 -28.90 37.59 -1.62
N LYS A 90 -29.25 36.53 -2.36
CA LYS A 90 -30.65 36.17 -2.64
C LYS A 90 -31.44 35.80 -1.39
N GLN A 91 -30.77 35.22 -0.40
CA GLN A 91 -31.36 34.89 0.91
C GLN A 91 -31.41 36.10 1.86
N GLY A 92 -30.86 37.25 1.47
CA GLY A 92 -30.79 38.45 2.32
C GLY A 92 -29.89 38.30 3.54
N ARG A 93 -28.92 37.35 3.49
CA ARG A 93 -27.97 37.10 4.58
C ARG A 93 -26.97 38.24 4.70
N LYS A 94 -26.43 38.43 5.90
CA LYS A 94 -25.47 39.48 6.23
C LYS A 94 -24.22 38.90 6.89
N GLU A 95 -23.16 39.70 6.95
CA GLU A 95 -21.99 39.34 7.76
C GLU A 95 -22.38 39.08 9.22
N GLY A 96 -21.81 38.01 9.79
CA GLY A 96 -22.10 37.53 11.13
C GLY A 96 -23.25 36.52 11.19
N ASP A 97 -24.10 36.43 10.16
CA ASP A 97 -25.14 35.42 10.10
C ASP A 97 -24.55 34.01 10.15
N LYS A 98 -25.22 33.11 10.87
CA LYS A 98 -24.79 31.72 11.00
C LYS A 98 -25.34 30.88 9.86
N VAL A 99 -24.45 30.11 9.25
CA VAL A 99 -24.77 28.98 8.36
C VAL A 99 -24.53 27.71 9.15
N GLN A 100 -25.53 26.84 9.15
CA GLN A 100 -25.47 25.55 9.80
C GLN A 100 -25.21 24.46 8.76
N VAL A 101 -24.28 23.55 9.06
CA VAL A 101 -24.02 22.37 8.26
C VAL A 101 -24.23 21.12 9.10
N ARG A 102 -24.97 20.17 8.55
CA ARG A 102 -25.04 18.82 9.09
C ARG A 102 -24.13 17.93 8.27
N ILE A 103 -23.25 17.20 8.94
CA ILE A 103 -22.22 16.38 8.33
C ILE A 103 -22.33 14.94 8.78
N VAL A 104 -21.82 14.03 7.96
CA VAL A 104 -21.45 12.66 8.40
C VAL A 104 -19.94 12.52 8.42
N ARG A 105 -19.44 11.95 9.50
CA ARG A 105 -18.03 11.61 9.73
C ARG A 105 -17.92 10.12 10.03
N ARG A 106 -16.81 9.49 9.65
CA ARG A 106 -16.59 8.09 10.01
C ARG A 106 -16.41 7.95 11.51
N ARG A 107 -17.01 6.92 12.10
CA ARG A 107 -16.77 6.55 13.49
C ARG A 107 -15.47 5.75 13.59
N GLU A 108 -14.36 6.44 13.84
CA GLU A 108 -13.02 5.84 13.83
C GLU A 108 -12.33 5.93 15.20
N PRO A 109 -11.75 4.82 15.73
CA PRO A 109 -11.89 3.44 15.24
C PRO A 109 -13.31 2.92 15.50
N GLY A 110 -13.89 2.14 14.59
CA GLY A 110 -15.26 1.67 14.76
C GLY A 110 -15.97 1.21 13.49
N GLU A 111 -17.29 1.34 13.50
CA GLU A 111 -18.20 0.94 12.43
C GLU A 111 -19.18 2.07 12.11
N GLY A 112 -19.43 2.27 10.81
CA GLY A 112 -20.42 3.19 10.28
C GLY A 112 -20.00 4.65 10.33
N TRP A 113 -21.03 5.50 10.37
CA TRP A 113 -20.93 6.95 10.32
C TRP A 113 -21.61 7.57 11.55
N GLU A 114 -21.12 8.74 11.95
CA GLU A 114 -21.71 9.58 12.98
C GLU A 114 -22.10 10.94 12.38
N GLU A 115 -23.31 11.40 12.71
CA GLU A 115 -23.79 12.72 12.32
C GLU A 115 -23.35 13.77 13.33
N HIS A 116 -22.91 14.92 12.82
CA HIS A 116 -22.60 16.10 13.62
C HIS A 116 -23.21 17.34 12.99
N GLU A 117 -23.41 18.37 13.81
CA GLU A 117 -23.93 19.65 13.39
C GLU A 117 -22.97 20.75 13.81
N PHE A 118 -22.56 21.58 12.85
CA PHE A 118 -21.62 22.67 13.07
C PHE A 118 -22.18 23.96 12.49
N SER A 119 -21.83 25.08 13.11
CA SER A 119 -22.25 26.40 12.65
C SER A 119 -21.05 27.31 12.47
N GLY A 120 -21.00 28.02 11.35
CA GLY A 120 -19.99 29.02 11.04
C GLY A 120 -20.62 30.37 10.71
N ALA A 121 -19.91 31.46 10.97
CA ALA A 121 -20.36 32.80 10.56
C ALA A 121 -20.02 33.06 9.09
N LEU A 122 -20.94 33.71 8.37
CA LEU A 122 -20.66 34.31 7.06
C LEU A 122 -19.84 35.58 7.25
N LEU A 123 -18.77 35.72 6.47
CA LEU A 123 -17.83 36.83 6.56
C LEU A 123 -17.61 37.43 5.17
N HIS A 124 -17.41 38.74 5.11
CA HIS A 124 -16.97 39.36 3.86
C HIS A 124 -15.53 38.94 3.54
N GLU A 125 -15.28 38.69 2.25
CA GLU A 125 -13.93 38.55 1.75
C GLU A 125 -13.16 39.86 1.98
N ARG A 126 -11.96 39.74 2.52
CA ARG A 126 -11.12 40.86 2.90
C ARG A 126 -9.79 40.77 2.21
N THR A 127 -9.27 41.93 1.85
CA THR A 127 -7.89 42.09 1.38
C THR A 127 -7.19 43.13 2.24
N TRP A 128 -5.91 42.94 2.50
CA TRP A 128 -5.14 43.82 3.37
C TRP A 128 -3.91 44.35 2.64
N SER A 129 -3.52 45.60 2.91
CA SER A 129 -2.28 46.20 2.40
C SER A 129 -1.50 46.92 3.48
N ILE A 130 -0.20 47.11 3.24
CA ILE A 130 0.65 47.97 4.05
C ILE A 130 0.48 49.41 3.56
N ALA A 131 -0.10 50.28 4.38
CA ALA A 131 -0.44 51.67 4.04
C ALA A 131 -1.24 51.78 2.72
N ASP A 132 -1.29 52.97 2.11
CA ASP A 132 -1.88 53.19 0.78
C ASP A 132 -0.97 52.70 -0.37
N THR A 133 -0.25 51.59 -0.16
CA THR A 133 0.60 51.01 -1.20
C THR A 133 -0.07 49.82 -1.89
N THR A 134 0.45 49.43 -3.05
CA THR A 134 0.02 48.23 -3.77
C THR A 134 0.50 46.92 -3.14
N ARG A 135 1.20 46.99 -2.00
CA ARG A 135 1.79 45.83 -1.31
C ARG A 135 0.74 45.14 -0.45
N GLN A 136 0.14 44.09 -1.01
CA GLN A 136 -0.87 43.28 -0.34
C GLN A 136 -0.25 42.32 0.67
N ILE A 137 -0.90 42.13 1.82
CA ILE A 137 -0.56 41.14 2.84
C ILE A 137 -1.66 40.07 2.94
N ILE A 138 -1.30 38.90 3.46
CA ILE A 138 -2.22 37.73 3.50
C ILE A 138 -3.36 37.92 4.51
N GLY A 139 -3.12 38.65 5.59
CA GLY A 139 -4.08 38.91 6.65
C GLY A 139 -3.56 39.97 7.62
N PRO A 140 -4.33 40.34 8.66
CA PRO A 140 -3.89 41.29 9.69
C PRO A 140 -2.56 40.82 10.32
N GLY A 141 -1.54 41.67 10.32
CA GLY A 141 -0.19 41.33 10.79
C GLY A 141 0.59 40.33 9.91
N GLY A 142 -0.03 39.77 8.87
CA GLY A 142 0.52 38.70 8.03
C GLY A 142 1.60 39.17 7.04
N PRO A 143 2.34 38.26 6.40
CA PRO A 143 3.38 38.59 5.44
C PRO A 143 2.82 39.20 4.14
N GLU A 144 3.69 39.89 3.40
CA GLU A 144 3.37 40.37 2.04
C GLU A 144 3.19 39.20 1.08
N ARG A 145 2.08 39.20 0.31
CA ARG A 145 1.69 38.09 -0.57
C ARG A 145 2.78 37.69 -1.56
N MET A 146 3.40 38.68 -2.20
CA MET A 146 4.49 38.49 -3.17
C MET A 146 5.88 38.67 -2.53
N GLY A 147 5.93 38.89 -1.22
CA GLY A 147 7.18 39.05 -0.47
C GLY A 147 7.91 37.73 -0.28
N ARG A 148 9.24 37.82 -0.15
CA ARG A 148 10.11 36.72 0.26
C ARG A 148 10.68 36.99 1.65
N ASP A 149 10.83 35.93 2.42
CA ASP A 149 11.16 35.90 3.85
C ASP A 149 12.45 35.10 4.14
N GLY A 150 13.37 35.06 3.17
CA GLY A 150 14.61 34.29 3.26
C GLY A 150 14.47 32.83 2.78
N PHE A 151 13.29 32.43 2.32
CA PHE A 151 13.02 31.14 1.67
C PHE A 151 12.87 31.30 0.15
N ASP A 152 12.94 30.19 -0.59
CA ASP A 152 13.07 30.18 -2.06
C ASP A 152 11.83 30.71 -2.82
N GLU A 153 10.65 30.70 -2.17
CA GLU A 153 9.37 31.00 -2.80
C GLU A 153 8.68 32.21 -2.16
N ALA A 154 7.88 32.95 -2.94
CA ALA A 154 6.99 33.97 -2.39
C ALA A 154 5.87 33.34 -1.53
N TRP A 155 5.37 34.09 -0.56
CA TRP A 155 4.39 33.60 0.41
C TRP A 155 3.11 33.04 -0.21
N MET A 156 2.50 33.76 -1.16
CA MET A 156 1.26 33.30 -1.79
C MET A 156 1.47 32.00 -2.57
N SER A 157 2.55 31.91 -3.35
CA SER A 157 2.88 30.71 -4.13
C SER A 157 3.13 29.49 -3.24
N TRP A 158 3.82 29.70 -2.10
CA TRP A 158 4.05 28.63 -1.14
C TRP A 158 2.76 28.20 -0.46
N LEU A 159 1.92 29.15 -0.02
CA LEU A 159 0.64 28.90 0.64
C LEU A 159 -0.29 28.08 -0.26
N GLU A 160 -0.49 28.46 -1.52
CA GLU A 160 -1.35 27.74 -2.45
C GLU A 160 -0.89 26.29 -2.65
N LYS A 161 0.43 26.08 -2.81
CA LYS A 161 1.00 24.73 -2.91
C LYS A 161 0.80 23.92 -1.62
N ARG A 162 0.97 24.52 -0.44
CA ARG A 162 0.80 23.82 0.83
C ARG A 162 -0.65 23.46 1.08
N VAL A 163 -1.59 24.39 0.84
CA VAL A 163 -3.03 24.11 0.95
C VAL A 163 -3.43 22.97 0.01
N PHE A 164 -2.97 22.99 -1.24
CA PHE A 164 -3.23 21.92 -2.21
C PHE A 164 -2.64 20.56 -1.79
N ASP A 165 -1.46 20.54 -1.18
CA ASP A 165 -0.89 19.30 -0.67
C ASP A 165 -1.63 18.82 0.59
N TRP A 166 -1.90 19.73 1.53
CA TRP A 166 -2.53 19.42 2.82
C TRP A 166 -3.98 19.00 2.70
N GLU A 167 -4.77 19.62 1.81
CA GLU A 167 -6.14 19.17 1.52
C GLU A 167 -6.13 17.71 1.09
N ARG A 168 -5.17 17.33 0.23
CA ARG A 168 -5.03 15.94 -0.22
C ARG A 168 -4.59 15.06 0.93
N LEU A 169 -3.56 15.42 1.69
CA LEU A 169 -3.04 14.57 2.77
C LEU A 169 -4.12 14.26 3.83
N LEU A 170 -4.96 15.25 4.17
CA LEU A 170 -6.03 15.14 5.16
C LEU A 170 -7.33 14.53 4.60
N ASP A 171 -7.53 14.53 3.28
CA ASP A 171 -8.74 13.97 2.65
C ASP A 171 -8.91 12.48 2.99
N SER A 172 -10.02 12.16 3.64
CA SER A 172 -10.44 10.80 4.03
C SER A 172 -10.81 9.89 2.87
N THR A 173 -10.77 10.39 1.63
CA THR A 173 -11.12 9.72 0.37
C THR A 173 -9.90 9.53 -0.53
N PHE A 174 -9.02 10.53 -0.65
CA PHE A 174 -7.85 10.53 -1.53
C PHE A 174 -6.49 10.73 -0.82
N GLY A 175 -6.46 10.80 0.50
CA GLY A 175 -5.27 11.23 1.22
C GLY A 175 -4.15 10.24 1.40
N ALA A 176 -3.14 10.66 2.18
CA ALA A 176 -1.92 9.88 2.41
C ALA A 176 -2.22 8.48 2.96
N TRP A 177 -3.35 8.35 3.64
CA TRP A 177 -3.82 7.11 4.22
C TRP A 177 -4.60 6.22 3.23
N ARG A 178 -5.15 6.77 2.14
CA ARG A 178 -5.92 5.99 1.15
C ARG A 178 -5.21 5.72 -0.18
N THR A 179 -4.09 6.38 -0.43
CA THR A 179 -3.25 6.15 -1.61
C THR A 179 -2.04 5.31 -1.25
N SER A 180 -1.30 4.83 -2.24
CA SER A 180 -0.01 4.16 -2.02
C SER A 180 1.09 5.10 -1.50
N ARG A 181 0.79 6.35 -1.13
CA ARG A 181 1.80 7.29 -0.63
C ARG A 181 2.31 6.86 0.75
N GLY A 182 3.62 6.97 0.97
CA GLY A 182 4.25 6.62 2.23
C GLY A 182 4.11 7.74 3.26
N THR A 183 3.38 7.49 4.36
CA THR A 183 3.16 8.53 5.39
C THR A 183 4.47 9.04 5.99
N ARG A 184 5.51 8.19 6.05
CA ARG A 184 6.84 8.57 6.56
C ARG A 184 7.63 9.46 5.62
N ALA A 185 7.54 9.21 4.32
CA ALA A 185 8.18 10.08 3.33
C ALA A 185 7.49 11.45 3.29
N GLU A 186 6.16 11.45 3.35
CA GLU A 186 5.36 12.68 3.43
C GLU A 186 5.62 13.44 4.74
N LEU A 187 5.78 12.75 5.87
CA LEU A 187 6.14 13.37 7.15
C LEU A 187 7.50 14.06 7.07
N ALA A 188 8.52 13.40 6.52
CA ALA A 188 9.84 13.99 6.36
C ALA A 188 9.79 15.26 5.49
N ASN A 189 9.04 15.22 4.39
CA ASN A 189 8.81 16.39 3.54
C ASN A 189 8.08 17.52 4.30
N HIS A 190 7.02 17.17 5.04
CA HIS A 190 6.23 18.12 5.82
C HIS A 190 7.03 18.80 6.94
N LEU A 191 7.91 18.05 7.62
CA LEU A 191 8.82 18.57 8.64
C LEU A 191 9.82 19.59 8.06
N GLY A 192 10.19 19.46 6.78
CA GLY A 192 11.03 20.43 6.08
C GLY A 192 10.44 21.85 6.02
N HIS A 193 9.12 21.99 6.22
CA HIS A 193 8.44 23.29 6.24
C HIS A 193 8.38 23.95 7.62
N LYS A 194 8.78 23.24 8.69
CA LYS A 194 8.67 23.73 10.07
C LYS A 194 9.36 25.08 10.26
N ALA A 195 10.57 25.24 9.73
CA ALA A 195 11.36 26.47 9.89
C ALA A 195 10.63 27.71 9.34
N ARG A 196 9.89 27.56 8.23
CA ARG A 196 9.12 28.68 7.65
C ARG A 196 7.87 29.00 8.47
N VAL A 197 7.19 27.98 8.99
CA VAL A 197 6.03 28.16 9.90
C VAL A 197 6.47 28.81 11.22
N ASP A 198 7.59 28.37 11.80
CA ASP A 198 8.16 28.99 13.01
C ASP A 198 8.52 30.45 12.76
N SER A 199 9.18 30.75 11.63
CA SER A 199 9.52 32.12 11.21
C SER A 199 8.28 33.01 11.05
N LEU A 200 7.19 32.47 10.46
CA LEU A 200 5.91 33.17 10.35
C LEU A 200 5.35 33.55 11.71
N VAL A 201 5.35 32.62 12.66
CA VAL A 201 4.81 32.85 14.01
C VAL A 201 5.65 33.88 14.76
N GLU A 202 6.97 33.86 14.59
CA GLU A 202 7.89 34.80 15.23
C GLU A 202 7.78 36.22 14.66
N HIS A 203 7.78 36.36 13.32
CA HIS A 203 7.92 37.66 12.66
C HIS A 203 6.57 38.30 12.26
N HIS A 204 5.52 37.49 12.13
CA HIS A 204 4.18 37.91 11.71
C HIS A 204 3.09 37.34 12.63
N PRO A 205 3.14 37.59 13.95
CA PRO A 205 2.13 37.08 14.87
C PRO A 205 0.75 37.66 14.53
N GLY A 206 -0.24 36.80 14.41
CA GLY A 206 -1.61 37.18 14.05
C GLY A 206 -2.50 35.98 13.73
N PRO A 207 -3.78 36.21 13.38
CA PRO A 207 -4.75 35.15 13.12
C PRO A 207 -4.30 34.16 12.03
N PHE A 208 -3.71 34.67 10.94
CA PHE A 208 -3.16 33.84 9.87
C PHE A 208 -2.04 32.92 10.36
N ALA A 209 -1.09 33.44 11.15
CA ALA A 209 0.02 32.63 11.68
C ALA A 209 -0.47 31.54 12.64
N THR A 210 -1.47 31.85 13.47
CA THR A 210 -2.11 30.87 14.37
C THR A 210 -2.77 29.74 13.58
N ALA A 211 -3.62 30.07 12.59
CA ALA A 211 -4.29 29.09 11.75
C ALA A 211 -3.29 28.23 10.96
N MET A 212 -2.25 28.86 10.39
CA MET A 212 -1.20 28.16 9.65
C MET A 212 -0.43 27.15 10.51
N ARG A 213 -0.13 27.53 11.76
CA ARG A 213 0.52 26.62 12.72
C ARG A 213 -0.41 25.46 13.10
N GLU A 214 -1.70 25.72 13.32
CA GLU A 214 -2.69 24.69 13.63
C GLU A 214 -2.88 23.70 12.46
N ASP A 215 -2.93 24.22 11.22
CA ASP A 215 -3.00 23.39 10.02
C ASP A 215 -1.74 22.53 9.86
N TRP A 216 -0.56 23.12 10.07
CA TRP A 216 0.71 22.40 10.02
C TRP A 216 0.76 21.28 11.07
N GLU A 217 0.33 21.54 12.32
CA GLU A 217 0.27 20.53 13.38
C GLU A 217 -0.76 19.44 13.09
N THR A 218 -1.91 19.79 12.50
CA THR A 218 -2.95 18.82 12.11
C THR A 218 -2.42 17.85 11.06
N VAL A 219 -1.72 18.36 10.04
CA VAL A 219 -1.09 17.53 9.01
C VAL A 219 0.04 16.69 9.61
N ARG A 220 0.88 17.25 10.49
CA ARG A 220 1.95 16.50 11.17
C ARG A 220 1.36 15.35 11.98
N ALA A 221 0.36 15.60 12.82
CA ALA A 221 -0.29 14.58 13.64
C ALA A 221 -0.93 13.48 12.78
N CYS A 222 -1.56 13.87 11.67
CA CYS A 222 -2.10 12.92 10.68
C CYS A 222 -1.00 12.03 10.08
N LEU A 223 0.15 12.57 9.70
CA LEU A 223 1.25 11.80 9.08
C LEU A 223 2.06 10.98 10.09
N ASP A 224 2.13 11.42 11.34
CA ASP A 224 2.77 10.71 12.44
C ASP A 224 2.11 9.37 12.73
N GLY A 225 0.80 9.25 12.49
CA GLY A 225 0.01 8.07 12.79
C GLY A 225 -0.22 7.86 14.29
N ASP A 226 -1.24 7.05 14.58
CA ASP A 226 -1.68 6.75 15.94
C ASP A 226 -0.62 5.91 16.68
N LEU A 227 -0.39 6.21 17.95
CA LEU A 227 0.41 5.36 18.84
C LEU A 227 -0.33 4.04 19.10
N VAL A 228 0.40 2.93 19.02
CA VAL A 228 -0.18 1.60 19.17
C VAL A 228 0.60 0.82 20.23
N THR A 229 -0.05 0.44 21.32
CA THR A 229 0.52 -0.54 22.26
C THR A 229 0.34 -1.95 21.69
N LEU A 230 1.44 -2.69 21.56
CA LEU A 230 1.43 -4.10 21.23
C LEU A 230 1.43 -4.94 22.51
N PRO A 231 0.64 -6.03 22.57
CA PRO A 231 0.81 -7.07 23.58
C PRO A 231 2.24 -7.63 23.62
N ALA A 232 2.65 -8.18 24.77
CA ALA A 232 4.00 -8.74 24.95
C ALA A 232 4.29 -9.92 23.99
N ASP A 233 3.27 -10.70 23.67
CA ASP A 233 3.30 -11.86 22.79
C ASP A 233 3.06 -11.52 21.30
N ALA A 234 2.82 -10.24 20.97
CA ALA A 234 2.38 -9.83 19.64
C ALA A 234 3.37 -10.18 18.51
N LEU A 235 4.65 -10.35 18.83
CA LEU A 235 5.73 -10.66 17.89
C LEU A 235 6.32 -12.07 18.04
N GLU A 236 5.76 -12.94 18.89
CA GLU A 236 6.26 -14.32 19.08
C GLU A 236 6.32 -15.11 17.76
N PHE A 237 5.40 -14.83 16.83
CA PHE A 237 5.38 -15.45 15.52
C PHE A 237 6.66 -15.19 14.71
N ARG A 238 7.34 -14.04 14.93
CA ARG A 238 8.62 -13.73 14.27
C ARG A 238 9.74 -14.56 14.85
N THR A 239 9.82 -14.66 16.18
CA THR A 239 10.81 -15.51 16.86
C THR A 239 10.69 -16.96 16.42
N ARG A 240 9.46 -17.51 16.40
CA ARG A 240 9.20 -18.86 15.87
C ARG A 240 9.62 -19.00 14.40
N GLY A 241 9.36 -17.99 13.58
CA GLY A 241 9.79 -17.97 12.17
C GLY A 241 11.31 -17.99 12.02
N GLU A 242 12.04 -17.20 12.80
CA GLU A 242 13.51 -17.16 12.81
C GLU A 242 14.12 -18.50 13.24
N GLU A 243 13.57 -19.11 14.29
CA GLU A 243 13.96 -20.44 14.76
C GLU A 243 13.73 -21.51 13.69
N GLN A 244 12.58 -21.46 13.01
CA GLN A 244 12.24 -22.37 11.92
C GLN A 244 13.19 -22.22 10.73
N VAL A 245 13.50 -20.99 10.32
CA VAL A 245 14.49 -20.71 9.24
C VAL A 245 15.85 -21.29 9.60
N LYS A 246 16.31 -21.09 10.84
CA LYS A 246 17.57 -21.63 11.32
C LYS A 246 17.58 -23.16 11.31
N ALA A 247 16.52 -23.78 11.79
CA ALA A 247 16.39 -25.24 11.84
C ALA A 247 16.41 -25.86 10.44
N ILE A 248 15.63 -25.32 9.49
CA ILE A 248 15.60 -25.80 8.11
C ILE A 248 16.93 -25.53 7.40
N GLY A 249 17.57 -24.38 7.64
CA GLY A 249 18.90 -24.09 7.10
C GLY A 249 19.97 -25.09 7.53
N LEU A 250 19.95 -25.52 8.79
CA LEU A 250 20.86 -26.57 9.30
C LEU A 250 20.59 -27.92 8.62
N GLN A 251 19.31 -28.29 8.44
CA GLN A 251 18.94 -29.52 7.72
C GLN A 251 19.37 -29.47 6.26
N ALA A 252 19.18 -28.34 5.58
CA ALA A 252 19.62 -28.15 4.19
C ALA A 252 21.15 -28.27 4.04
N ALA A 253 21.92 -27.65 4.93
CA ALA A 253 23.38 -27.77 4.92
C ALA A 253 23.85 -29.21 5.17
N ALA A 254 23.23 -29.91 6.13
CA ALA A 254 23.53 -31.31 6.40
C ALA A 254 23.18 -32.22 5.21
N ALA A 255 21.99 -32.06 4.63
CA ALA A 255 21.54 -32.81 3.47
C ALA A 255 22.45 -32.57 2.25
N TRP A 256 22.88 -31.34 2.02
CA TRP A 256 23.82 -31.01 0.94
C TRP A 256 25.15 -31.74 1.12
N LYS A 257 25.70 -31.73 2.34
CA LYS A 257 26.94 -32.45 2.65
C LYS A 257 26.80 -33.96 2.41
N VAL A 258 25.71 -34.57 2.88
CA VAL A 258 25.43 -36.00 2.70
C VAL A 258 25.28 -36.35 1.22
N LEU A 259 24.59 -35.52 0.42
CA LEU A 259 24.45 -35.73 -1.02
C LEU A 259 25.80 -35.68 -1.75
N LEU A 260 26.65 -34.72 -1.42
CA LEU A 260 28.00 -34.62 -2.00
C LEU A 260 28.87 -35.83 -1.63
N GLU A 261 28.83 -36.27 -0.37
CA GLU A 261 29.56 -37.45 0.11
C GLU A 261 29.07 -38.74 -0.58
N ALA A 262 27.75 -38.93 -0.68
CA ALA A 262 27.15 -40.10 -1.33
C ALA A 262 27.48 -40.20 -2.83
N ARG A 263 27.71 -39.05 -3.48
CA ARG A 263 28.04 -38.97 -4.92
C ARG A 263 29.53 -38.74 -5.20
N ALA A 264 30.39 -38.77 -4.19
CA ALA A 264 31.81 -38.48 -4.34
C ALA A 264 32.52 -39.41 -5.36
N GLY A 265 32.11 -40.69 -5.42
CA GLY A 265 32.67 -41.66 -6.37
C GLY A 265 32.29 -41.41 -7.84
N GLU A 266 31.17 -40.72 -8.10
CA GLU A 266 30.70 -40.34 -9.44
C GLU A 266 31.12 -38.92 -9.84
N THR A 267 31.63 -38.14 -8.88
CA THR A 267 31.94 -36.72 -9.03
C THR A 267 33.40 -36.52 -9.42
N LEU A 268 33.65 -35.66 -10.41
CA LEU A 268 34.99 -35.23 -10.78
C LEU A 268 35.67 -34.51 -9.61
N GLY A 269 36.89 -34.92 -9.29
CA GLY A 269 37.69 -34.25 -8.25
C GLY A 269 38.19 -32.85 -8.62
N ALA A 270 38.06 -32.45 -9.89
CA ALA A 270 38.45 -31.13 -10.39
C ALA A 270 37.44 -30.63 -11.44
N PHE A 271 37.40 -29.31 -11.64
CA PHE A 271 36.58 -28.67 -12.66
C PHE A 271 36.97 -29.17 -14.06
N PRO A 272 36.01 -29.48 -14.95
CA PRO A 272 36.32 -30.02 -16.26
C PRO A 272 36.97 -28.96 -17.15
N VAL A 273 38.29 -29.08 -17.36
CA VAL A 273 39.06 -28.24 -18.29
C VAL A 273 39.28 -29.01 -19.59
N VAL A 274 38.24 -29.06 -20.42
CA VAL A 274 38.28 -29.70 -21.75
C VAL A 274 37.85 -28.67 -22.80
N ASP A 275 38.56 -28.59 -23.93
CA ASP A 275 38.09 -27.77 -25.07
C ASP A 275 36.75 -28.34 -25.56
N PRO A 276 35.65 -27.57 -25.50
CA PRO A 276 34.31 -28.09 -25.75
C PRO A 276 34.07 -28.50 -27.21
N PHE A 277 34.87 -28.01 -28.17
CA PHE A 277 34.69 -28.30 -29.60
C PHE A 277 35.79 -29.18 -30.18
N ARG A 278 37.01 -29.11 -29.64
CA ARG A 278 38.20 -29.81 -30.16
C ARG A 278 38.74 -30.89 -29.22
N GLY A 279 38.35 -30.89 -27.95
CA GLY A 279 38.82 -31.84 -26.94
C GLY A 279 38.02 -33.15 -26.90
N ASP A 280 38.62 -34.20 -26.33
CA ASP A 280 37.92 -35.46 -26.05
C ASP A 280 37.02 -35.31 -24.81
N ARG A 281 35.71 -35.23 -25.05
CA ARG A 281 34.70 -35.03 -24.01
C ARG A 281 34.22 -36.33 -23.40
N SER A 282 34.49 -37.48 -24.02
CA SER A 282 34.03 -38.79 -23.53
C SER A 282 34.54 -39.11 -22.12
N ALA A 283 35.70 -38.54 -21.75
CA ALA A 283 36.30 -38.69 -20.43
C ALA A 283 35.54 -37.95 -19.30
N VAL A 284 34.70 -36.96 -19.63
CA VAL A 284 33.96 -36.13 -18.67
C VAL A 284 32.44 -36.23 -18.80
N THR A 285 31.91 -36.55 -19.98
CA THR A 285 30.49 -36.73 -20.22
C THR A 285 29.90 -37.81 -19.30
N GLY A 286 28.72 -37.55 -18.74
CA GLY A 286 27.99 -38.44 -17.84
C GLY A 286 28.48 -38.43 -16.39
N LYS A 287 29.68 -37.91 -16.10
CA LYS A 287 30.18 -37.70 -14.74
C LYS A 287 29.54 -36.49 -14.07
N LEU A 288 29.58 -36.47 -12.74
CA LEU A 288 29.07 -35.35 -11.96
C LEU A 288 30.16 -34.30 -11.74
N VAL A 289 29.77 -33.04 -11.63
CA VAL A 289 30.63 -31.92 -11.23
C VAL A 289 29.93 -31.11 -10.14
N SER A 290 30.64 -30.83 -9.06
CA SER A 290 30.20 -29.93 -8.00
C SER A 290 30.58 -28.50 -8.38
N LEU A 291 29.58 -27.67 -8.63
CA LEU A 291 29.75 -26.30 -9.06
C LEU A 291 29.51 -25.35 -7.87
N PRO A 292 30.40 -24.37 -7.65
CA PRO A 292 30.31 -23.48 -6.50
C PRO A 292 29.07 -22.57 -6.60
N THR A 293 28.74 -21.91 -5.49
CA THR A 293 27.63 -20.96 -5.45
C THR A 293 27.82 -19.82 -6.44
N LEU A 294 26.76 -19.49 -7.19
CA LEU A 294 26.73 -18.42 -8.16
C LEU A 294 25.55 -17.47 -7.88
N THR A 295 25.79 -16.17 -7.95
CA THR A 295 24.79 -15.13 -7.71
C THR A 295 24.05 -14.76 -8.98
N GLN A 296 22.84 -14.17 -8.87
CA GLN A 296 22.06 -13.75 -10.04
C GLN A 296 22.81 -12.79 -11.00
N ARG A 297 23.78 -12.02 -10.51
CA ARG A 297 24.59 -11.09 -11.31
C ARG A 297 25.55 -11.79 -12.27
N GLU A 298 25.87 -13.05 -11.99
CA GLU A 298 26.82 -13.85 -12.74
C GLU A 298 26.11 -14.70 -13.82
N TRP A 299 24.79 -14.58 -13.96
CA TRP A 299 24.02 -15.27 -14.98
C TRP A 299 24.33 -14.69 -16.36
N LEU A 300 24.42 -15.55 -17.36
CA LEU A 300 24.51 -15.16 -18.75
C LEU A 300 23.12 -15.19 -19.38
N VAL A 301 22.82 -14.21 -20.24
CA VAL A 301 21.60 -14.18 -21.03
C VAL A 301 21.96 -14.29 -22.50
N ASP A 302 21.48 -15.35 -23.14
CA ASP A 302 21.70 -15.63 -24.56
C ASP A 302 20.34 -15.85 -25.23
N MET A 303 20.02 -15.04 -26.24
CA MET A 303 18.75 -15.11 -26.99
C MET A 303 17.50 -15.13 -26.08
N GLY A 304 17.52 -14.33 -25.00
CA GLY A 304 16.41 -14.23 -24.04
C GLY A 304 16.31 -15.39 -23.04
N LYS A 305 17.26 -16.34 -23.04
CA LYS A 305 17.33 -17.46 -22.09
C LYS A 305 18.45 -17.22 -21.07
N GLY A 306 18.15 -17.45 -19.79
CA GLY A 306 19.11 -17.34 -18.70
C GLY A 306 19.90 -18.64 -18.49
N TYR A 307 21.20 -18.51 -18.25
CA TYR A 307 22.11 -19.60 -17.95
C TYR A 307 22.92 -19.27 -16.70
N LEU A 308 23.02 -20.23 -15.78
CA LEU A 308 24.02 -20.21 -14.74
C LEU A 308 25.35 -20.61 -15.38
N ALA A 309 26.39 -19.80 -15.21
CA ALA A 309 27.62 -19.92 -15.97
C ALA A 309 28.86 -19.86 -15.07
N TRP A 310 29.53 -20.98 -14.90
CA TRP A 310 30.76 -21.08 -14.10
C TRP A 310 31.97 -21.05 -15.01
N ASN A 311 33.00 -20.30 -14.60
CA ASN A 311 34.29 -20.26 -15.28
C ASN A 311 35.40 -20.59 -14.29
N GLN A 312 36.24 -21.56 -14.64
CA GLN A 312 37.50 -21.80 -13.95
C GLN A 312 38.62 -22.01 -14.98
N SER A 313 39.67 -21.19 -14.87
CA SER A 313 40.85 -21.25 -15.76
C SER A 313 40.52 -21.21 -17.25
N GLY A 314 39.46 -20.50 -17.64
CA GLY A 314 39.04 -20.35 -19.04
C GLY A 314 38.11 -21.45 -19.56
N ALA A 315 37.89 -22.52 -18.80
CA ALA A 315 36.87 -23.53 -19.09
C ALA A 315 35.51 -23.09 -18.52
N TRP A 316 34.45 -23.28 -19.31
CA TRP A 316 33.10 -22.91 -18.92
C TRP A 316 32.20 -24.12 -18.75
N VAL A 317 31.32 -24.04 -17.75
CA VAL A 317 30.20 -24.95 -17.55
C VAL A 317 28.91 -24.14 -17.45
N PHE A 318 27.86 -24.60 -18.12
CA PHE A 318 26.57 -23.91 -18.19
C PHE A 318 25.43 -24.81 -17.72
N CYS A 319 24.48 -24.22 -16.99
CA CYS A 319 23.18 -24.83 -16.69
C CYS A 319 22.07 -23.89 -17.17
N PRO A 320 21.24 -24.30 -18.15
CA PRO A 320 20.08 -23.50 -18.55
C PRO A 320 19.08 -23.41 -17.38
N ALA A 321 18.60 -22.21 -17.08
CA ALA A 321 17.70 -21.98 -15.95
C ALA A 321 16.28 -22.55 -16.19
N ASN A 322 15.91 -22.85 -17.44
CA ASN A 322 14.56 -23.28 -17.83
C ASN A 322 14.45 -24.78 -18.15
N THR A 323 15.34 -25.61 -17.60
CA THR A 323 15.26 -27.07 -17.73
C THR A 323 14.19 -27.65 -16.80
N PRO A 324 13.62 -28.83 -17.10
CA PRO A 324 12.72 -29.53 -16.17
C PRO A 324 13.32 -29.75 -14.78
N ALA A 325 14.63 -30.04 -14.72
CA ALA A 325 15.39 -30.17 -13.48
C ALA A 325 15.42 -28.86 -12.67
N MET A 326 15.74 -27.73 -13.30
CA MET A 326 15.71 -26.42 -12.62
C MET A 326 14.30 -26.00 -12.22
N ASN A 327 13.27 -26.32 -13.02
CA ASN A 327 11.88 -26.03 -12.65
C ASN A 327 11.47 -26.75 -11.36
N LYS A 328 11.96 -27.98 -11.13
CA LYS A 328 11.76 -28.70 -9.86
C LYS A 328 12.44 -27.98 -8.69
N VAL A 329 13.68 -27.51 -8.87
CA VAL A 329 14.41 -26.72 -7.86
C VAL A 329 13.65 -25.44 -7.52
N PHE A 330 13.19 -24.69 -8.52
CA PHE A 330 12.41 -23.47 -8.29
C PHE A 330 11.05 -23.74 -7.66
N SER A 331 10.40 -24.86 -8.00
CA SER A 331 9.15 -25.28 -7.36
C SER A 331 9.35 -25.57 -5.86
N ALA A 332 10.43 -26.27 -5.50
CA ALA A 332 10.79 -26.49 -4.10
C ALA A 332 11.13 -25.19 -3.37
N MET A 333 11.85 -24.28 -4.02
CA MET A 333 12.11 -22.93 -3.49
C MET A 333 10.81 -22.15 -3.25
N GLN A 334 9.83 -22.21 -4.15
CA GLN A 334 8.52 -21.59 -3.97
C GLN A 334 7.76 -22.18 -2.78
N ARG A 335 7.79 -23.52 -2.60
CA ARG A 335 7.20 -24.15 -1.41
C ARG A 335 7.89 -23.71 -0.12
N TYR A 336 9.21 -23.59 -0.12
CA TYR A 336 9.96 -23.00 0.99
C TYR A 336 9.51 -21.56 1.27
N GLN A 337 9.36 -20.73 0.22
CA GLN A 337 8.91 -19.34 0.37
C GLN A 337 7.53 -19.22 1.01
N LYS A 338 6.61 -20.10 0.61
CA LYS A 338 5.25 -20.17 1.16
C LYS A 338 5.23 -20.61 2.62
N ARG A 339 6.07 -21.58 3.00
CA ARG A 339 5.98 -22.29 4.29
C ARG A 339 6.98 -21.83 5.35
N VAL A 340 8.19 -21.45 4.97
CA VAL A 340 9.31 -21.16 5.90
C VAL A 340 9.60 -19.67 5.92
N ALA A 341 10.26 -19.13 4.89
CA ALA A 341 10.57 -17.70 4.81
C ALA A 341 10.33 -17.14 3.40
N PRO A 342 9.60 -16.02 3.28
CA PRO A 342 9.18 -15.46 1.99
C PRO A 342 10.34 -14.94 1.14
N SER A 343 11.48 -14.60 1.77
CA SER A 343 12.69 -14.16 1.07
C SER A 343 13.77 -15.25 1.13
N VAL A 344 14.31 -15.58 -0.04
CA VAL A 344 15.45 -16.49 -0.21
C VAL A 344 16.42 -15.83 -1.16
N ARG A 345 17.70 -15.79 -0.81
CA ARG A 345 18.74 -15.30 -1.72
C ARG A 345 18.87 -16.27 -2.90
N LEU A 346 18.86 -15.75 -4.12
CA LEU A 346 19.03 -16.54 -5.33
C LEU A 346 20.51 -16.82 -5.62
N ASP A 347 21.16 -17.43 -4.63
CA ASP A 347 22.55 -17.89 -4.70
C ASP A 347 22.49 -19.41 -4.91
N ILE A 348 22.94 -19.92 -6.04
CA ILE A 348 22.68 -21.32 -6.43
C ILE A 348 24.01 -22.08 -6.56
N ALA A 349 24.18 -23.15 -5.78
CA ALA A 349 25.18 -24.19 -6.00
C ALA A 349 24.51 -25.41 -6.65
N VAL A 350 25.22 -26.07 -7.57
CA VAL A 350 24.67 -27.18 -8.36
C VAL A 350 25.61 -28.37 -8.35
N LEU A 351 25.05 -29.56 -8.15
CA LEU A 351 25.69 -30.82 -8.51
C LEU A 351 25.09 -31.24 -9.86
N GLY A 352 25.88 -31.10 -10.93
CA GLY A 352 25.41 -31.27 -12.29
C GLY A 352 26.03 -32.48 -12.99
N ARG A 353 25.25 -33.17 -13.83
CA ARG A 353 25.74 -34.21 -14.75
C ARG A 353 26.17 -33.57 -16.06
N ILE A 354 27.40 -33.80 -16.48
CA ILE A 354 27.94 -33.23 -17.73
C ILE A 354 27.27 -33.89 -18.94
N LEU A 355 26.67 -33.07 -19.80
CA LEU A 355 26.00 -33.49 -21.03
C LEU A 355 26.99 -33.68 -22.19
N PRO A 356 26.63 -34.46 -23.22
CA PRO A 356 27.51 -34.73 -24.36
C PRO A 356 27.68 -33.53 -25.29
N ASP A 357 26.73 -32.60 -25.34
CA ASP A 357 26.72 -31.53 -26.32
C ASP A 357 27.39 -30.25 -25.78
N PRO A 358 28.26 -29.59 -26.56
CA PRO A 358 28.91 -28.36 -26.13
C PRO A 358 27.99 -27.17 -26.41
N ARG A 359 28.20 -26.09 -25.67
CA ARG A 359 27.42 -24.86 -25.82
C ARG A 359 28.33 -23.68 -26.11
N LEU A 360 27.89 -22.85 -27.06
CA LEU A 360 28.40 -21.51 -27.28
C LEU A 360 27.31 -20.52 -26.87
N LEU A 361 27.63 -19.61 -25.95
CA LEU A 361 26.74 -18.51 -25.56
C LEU A 361 27.35 -17.20 -26.07
N ALA A 362 26.54 -16.38 -26.74
CA ALA A 362 26.94 -15.08 -27.26
C ALA A 362 25.98 -14.01 -26.68
N GLY A 363 26.28 -13.56 -25.47
CA GLY A 363 25.39 -12.73 -24.67
C GLY A 363 26.15 -11.73 -23.80
N SER A 364 25.55 -10.58 -23.51
CA SER A 364 26.13 -9.54 -22.62
C SER A 364 27.54 -9.05 -23.05
N GLY A 365 27.81 -9.01 -24.36
CA GLY A 365 29.08 -8.56 -24.93
C GLY A 365 30.25 -9.55 -24.78
N ARG A 366 29.98 -10.82 -24.41
CA ARG A 366 30.98 -11.87 -24.28
C ARG A 366 30.56 -13.13 -25.05
N THR A 367 31.55 -13.82 -25.60
CA THR A 367 31.38 -15.15 -26.18
C THR A 367 32.03 -16.16 -25.25
N ALA A 368 31.28 -17.16 -24.81
CA ALA A 368 31.77 -18.21 -23.92
C ALA A 368 31.42 -19.59 -24.49
N ALA A 369 32.44 -20.44 -24.62
CA ALA A 369 32.31 -21.82 -25.08
C ALA A 369 32.54 -22.76 -23.89
N GLY A 370 31.66 -23.74 -23.70
CA GLY A 370 31.70 -24.60 -22.52
C GLY A 370 30.84 -25.85 -22.64
N LEU A 371 30.78 -26.62 -21.56
CA LEU A 371 29.97 -27.83 -21.44
C LEU A 371 28.64 -27.52 -20.77
N GLU A 372 27.57 -28.19 -21.18
CA GLU A 372 26.29 -28.09 -20.50
C GLU A 372 26.18 -29.14 -19.39
N VAL A 373 25.48 -28.81 -18.30
CA VAL A 373 25.17 -29.75 -17.22
C VAL A 373 23.67 -29.81 -16.96
N GLU A 374 23.19 -30.99 -16.63
CA GLU A 374 21.86 -31.22 -16.08
C GLU A 374 21.93 -31.29 -14.54
N PRO A 375 21.17 -30.46 -13.80
CA PRO A 375 21.15 -30.51 -12.34
C PRO A 375 20.64 -31.86 -11.80
N VAL A 376 21.44 -32.48 -10.94
CA VAL A 376 21.05 -33.66 -10.16
C VAL A 376 20.66 -33.26 -8.74
N ALA A 377 21.31 -32.25 -8.18
CA ALA A 377 20.92 -31.62 -6.93
C ALA A 377 21.30 -30.13 -6.94
N ALA A 378 20.62 -29.34 -6.12
CA ALA A 378 20.94 -27.92 -5.96
C ALA A 378 20.78 -27.46 -4.52
N LEU A 379 21.59 -26.48 -4.13
CA LEU A 379 21.46 -25.73 -2.89
C LEU A 379 21.22 -24.25 -3.22
N VAL A 380 20.04 -23.74 -2.87
CA VAL A 380 19.65 -22.35 -3.10
C VAL A 380 19.68 -21.56 -1.79
N GLY A 381 20.37 -20.42 -1.80
CA GLY A 381 20.48 -19.49 -0.68
C GLY A 381 21.15 -20.06 0.58
N GLY A 382 21.69 -21.27 0.50
CA GLY A 382 22.19 -22.05 1.64
C GLY A 382 21.10 -22.67 2.52
N VAL A 383 19.82 -22.58 2.12
CA VAL A 383 18.68 -22.98 2.96
C VAL A 383 17.68 -23.90 2.26
N VAL A 384 17.75 -24.03 0.93
CA VAL A 384 16.90 -24.93 0.14
C VAL A 384 17.78 -25.95 -0.56
N CYS A 385 17.94 -27.12 0.03
CA CYS A 385 18.65 -28.25 -0.57
C CYS A 385 17.63 -29.19 -1.22
N VAL A 386 17.82 -29.52 -2.50
CA VAL A 386 16.89 -30.34 -3.29
C VAL A 386 17.69 -31.40 -4.05
N ASP A 387 17.31 -32.67 -3.87
CA ASP A 387 17.71 -33.76 -4.76
C ASP A 387 16.69 -33.84 -5.90
N VAL A 388 17.09 -33.48 -7.12
CA VAL A 388 16.20 -33.42 -8.29
C VAL A 388 15.78 -34.81 -8.76
N SER A 389 16.55 -35.83 -8.38
CA SER A 389 16.31 -37.23 -8.75
C SER A 389 15.22 -37.91 -7.90
N ASP A 390 14.76 -37.27 -6.81
CA ASP A 390 13.66 -37.77 -5.99
C ASP A 390 12.36 -37.87 -6.81
N PRO A 391 11.75 -39.07 -6.93
CA PRO A 391 10.54 -39.31 -7.72
C PRO A 391 9.24 -39.01 -6.96
N SER A 392 9.29 -38.38 -5.78
CA SER A 392 8.12 -38.12 -4.94
C SER A 392 6.97 -37.40 -5.67
N GLU A 393 5.73 -37.78 -5.32
CA GLU A 393 4.50 -37.19 -5.85
C GLU A 393 4.41 -35.70 -5.45
N GLY A 394 4.22 -34.81 -6.42
CA GLY A 394 4.31 -33.35 -6.22
C GLY A 394 5.70 -32.74 -6.47
N GLY A 395 6.68 -33.56 -6.85
CA GLY A 395 8.05 -33.16 -7.14
C GLY A 395 8.98 -33.20 -5.93
N PRO A 396 10.30 -33.09 -6.14
CA PRO A 396 11.30 -33.31 -5.10
C PRO A 396 11.12 -32.33 -3.95
N ARG A 397 11.21 -32.83 -2.72
CA ARG A 397 11.09 -32.03 -1.50
C ARG A 397 12.38 -31.27 -1.21
N PHE A 398 12.28 -30.13 -0.55
CA PHE A 398 13.47 -29.53 0.05
C PHE A 398 13.77 -30.19 1.40
N ALA A 399 15.04 -30.24 1.79
CA ALA A 399 15.46 -30.85 3.04
C ALA A 399 14.73 -30.25 4.27
N GLY A 400 14.07 -31.11 5.04
CA GLY A 400 13.31 -30.73 6.23
C GLY A 400 11.86 -30.31 5.96
N GLU A 401 11.39 -30.35 4.71
CA GLU A 401 10.00 -30.02 4.34
C GLU A 401 8.97 -30.89 5.09
N GLU A 402 9.31 -32.14 5.38
CA GLU A 402 8.50 -33.09 6.15
C GLU A 402 8.38 -32.75 7.64
N THR A 403 9.32 -31.98 8.19
CA THR A 403 9.28 -31.56 9.60
C THR A 403 8.33 -30.39 9.83
N LEU A 404 7.82 -29.79 8.76
CA LEU A 404 6.88 -28.68 8.81
C LEU A 404 5.47 -29.20 9.09
N SER A 405 4.98 -29.01 10.31
CA SER A 405 3.56 -29.14 10.60
C SER A 405 2.81 -27.93 10.03
N GLN A 406 1.70 -28.19 9.35
CA GLN A 406 0.77 -27.15 8.91
C GLN A 406 -0.39 -27.15 9.88
N GLU A 407 -0.31 -26.32 10.91
CA GLU A 407 -1.45 -26.06 11.79
C GLU A 407 -2.45 -25.17 11.05
N SER A 408 -3.59 -25.75 10.66
CA SER A 408 -4.74 -24.97 10.19
C SER A 408 -5.69 -24.71 11.36
N PHE A 409 -6.14 -23.47 11.49
CA PHE A 409 -7.09 -23.06 12.53
C PHE A 409 -8.54 -23.04 12.03
N GLY A 410 -8.76 -23.38 10.77
CA GLY A 410 -10.07 -23.41 10.14
C GLY A 410 -10.61 -22.03 9.79
N ALA A 411 -11.62 -22.03 8.92
CA ALA A 411 -12.34 -20.81 8.57
C ALA A 411 -13.12 -20.25 9.78
N PRO A 412 -13.34 -18.92 9.85
CA PRO A 412 -14.32 -18.33 10.75
C PRO A 412 -15.69 -18.99 10.59
N ALA A 413 -16.53 -18.88 11.63
CA ALA A 413 -17.92 -19.30 11.56
C ALA A 413 -18.67 -18.61 10.42
N ASP A 414 -19.71 -19.25 9.89
CA ASP A 414 -20.45 -18.71 8.72
C ASP A 414 -21.14 -17.37 9.00
N ASP A 415 -21.44 -17.09 10.27
CA ASP A 415 -22.02 -15.83 10.77
C ASP A 415 -20.97 -14.80 11.21
N ALA A 416 -19.67 -15.09 11.04
CA ALA A 416 -18.60 -14.19 11.38
C ALA A 416 -18.78 -12.83 10.67
N SER A 417 -18.57 -11.76 11.42
CA SER A 417 -18.63 -10.38 10.93
C SER A 417 -17.52 -10.09 9.90
N PRO A 418 -17.69 -9.06 9.05
CA PRO A 418 -16.61 -8.55 8.19
C PRO A 418 -15.28 -8.31 8.91
N ARG A 419 -15.36 -7.85 10.18
CA ARG A 419 -14.20 -7.62 11.04
C ARG A 419 -13.44 -8.91 11.30
N GLU A 420 -14.16 -9.95 11.73
CA GLU A 420 -13.59 -11.25 12.09
C GLU A 420 -12.95 -11.93 10.90
N VAL A 421 -13.51 -11.78 9.69
CA VAL A 421 -12.91 -12.28 8.45
C VAL A 421 -11.54 -11.66 8.18
N LEU A 422 -11.39 -10.33 8.27
CA LEU A 422 -10.08 -9.70 8.08
C LEU A 422 -9.11 -9.95 9.25
N THR A 423 -9.61 -10.02 10.48
CA THR A 423 -8.79 -10.42 11.63
C THR A 423 -8.25 -11.85 11.44
N ALA A 424 -9.08 -12.79 10.97
CA ALA A 424 -8.65 -14.13 10.63
C ALA A 424 -7.61 -14.15 9.50
N MET A 425 -7.75 -13.29 8.49
CA MET A 425 -6.74 -13.13 7.43
C MET A 425 -5.38 -12.71 8.00
N ILE A 426 -5.36 -11.70 8.89
CA ILE A 426 -4.14 -11.22 9.54
C ILE A 426 -3.52 -12.32 10.41
N SER A 427 -4.34 -13.02 11.20
CA SER A 427 -3.90 -14.12 12.04
C SER A 427 -3.34 -15.28 11.23
N ALA A 428 -3.96 -15.64 10.11
CA ALA A 428 -3.49 -16.69 9.22
C ALA A 428 -2.09 -16.37 8.66
N VAL A 429 -1.84 -15.12 8.23
CA VAL A 429 -0.51 -14.68 7.76
C VAL A 429 0.54 -14.77 8.88
N LYS A 430 0.23 -14.29 10.09
CA LYS A 430 1.14 -14.38 11.24
C LYS A 430 1.46 -15.83 11.62
N ARG A 431 0.50 -16.74 11.46
CA ARG A 431 0.66 -18.16 11.80
C ARG A 431 1.26 -19.01 10.68
N GLY A 432 1.31 -18.50 9.45
CA GLY A 432 1.72 -19.29 8.29
C GLY A 432 0.64 -20.26 7.80
N ASP A 433 -0.63 -20.03 8.15
CA ASP A 433 -1.78 -20.85 7.77
C ASP A 433 -2.33 -20.44 6.39
N GLN A 434 -1.65 -20.91 5.33
CA GLN A 434 -2.03 -20.56 3.95
C GLN A 434 -3.42 -21.10 3.57
N GLU A 435 -3.82 -22.23 4.15
CA GLU A 435 -5.11 -22.88 3.84
C GLU A 435 -6.28 -22.01 4.31
N THR A 436 -6.25 -21.59 5.57
CA THR A 436 -7.25 -20.64 6.09
C THR A 436 -7.21 -19.34 5.31
N TRP A 437 -6.02 -18.80 5.04
CA TRP A 437 -5.89 -17.57 4.24
C TRP A 437 -6.56 -17.70 2.87
N ASN A 438 -6.29 -18.77 2.12
CA ASN A 438 -6.91 -19.04 0.82
C ASN A 438 -8.44 -19.18 0.91
N GLY A 439 -8.93 -19.81 1.98
CA GLY A 439 -10.37 -20.03 2.20
C GLY A 439 -11.16 -18.75 2.51
N LEU A 440 -10.52 -17.67 2.95
CA LEU A 440 -11.20 -16.39 3.23
C LEU A 440 -11.58 -15.62 1.97
N PHE A 441 -10.94 -15.89 0.84
CA PHE A 441 -11.20 -15.20 -0.43
C PHE A 441 -12.34 -15.83 -1.20
N ALA A 442 -13.13 -14.98 -1.87
CA ALA A 442 -14.22 -15.44 -2.71
C ALA A 442 -13.68 -16.16 -3.97
N ASP A 443 -14.41 -17.19 -4.39
CA ASP A 443 -14.30 -17.88 -5.68
C ASP A 443 -15.38 -17.41 -6.67
N TRP A 444 -16.10 -16.34 -6.33
CA TRP A 444 -17.06 -15.59 -7.14
C TRP A 444 -16.87 -14.10 -6.86
N ARG A 445 -17.43 -13.22 -7.69
CA ARG A 445 -17.32 -11.77 -7.48
C ARG A 445 -18.50 -11.02 -8.07
N ALA A 446 -19.06 -10.07 -7.34
CA ALA A 446 -19.93 -9.05 -7.92
C ALA A 446 -19.13 -7.76 -8.14
N VAL A 447 -19.35 -7.08 -9.25
CA VAL A 447 -18.80 -5.74 -9.50
C VAL A 447 -19.98 -4.76 -9.56
N PRO A 448 -20.01 -3.75 -8.68
CA PRO A 448 -21.01 -2.70 -8.76
C PRO A 448 -20.82 -1.93 -10.07
N ASP A 449 -21.92 -1.76 -10.80
CA ASP A 449 -21.99 -0.95 -12.01
C ASP A 449 -23.25 -0.06 -11.92
N ALA A 450 -23.18 1.14 -12.48
CA ALA A 450 -24.22 2.15 -12.32
C ALA A 450 -25.57 1.73 -12.94
N ASP A 451 -25.53 0.93 -14.01
CA ASP A 451 -26.72 0.54 -14.76
C ASP A 451 -26.98 -0.98 -14.67
N ARG A 452 -25.93 -1.81 -14.60
CA ARG A 452 -26.11 -3.26 -14.56
C ARG A 452 -24.97 -3.97 -13.82
N PRO A 453 -25.16 -4.40 -12.55
CA PRO A 453 -24.11 -5.07 -11.80
C PRO A 453 -23.68 -6.36 -12.50
N ILE A 454 -22.37 -6.62 -12.50
CA ILE A 454 -21.79 -7.77 -13.17
C ILE A 454 -21.51 -8.85 -12.12
N TYR A 455 -22.05 -10.06 -12.32
CA TYR A 455 -21.79 -11.21 -11.47
C TYR A 455 -20.90 -12.23 -12.17
N TYR A 456 -19.76 -12.54 -11.54
CA TYR A 456 -18.84 -13.61 -11.93
C TYR A 456 -19.07 -14.82 -11.02
N PRO A 457 -19.78 -15.87 -11.48
CA PRO A 457 -20.09 -17.04 -10.66
C PRO A 457 -18.87 -17.92 -10.37
N VAL A 458 -17.83 -17.81 -11.20
CA VAL A 458 -16.52 -18.43 -11.01
C VAL A 458 -15.48 -17.34 -11.22
N TRP A 459 -14.71 -17.07 -10.16
CA TRP A 459 -13.67 -16.06 -10.12
C TRP A 459 -12.38 -16.68 -9.62
N THR A 460 -11.34 -16.65 -10.45
CA THR A 460 -10.01 -17.18 -10.11
C THR A 460 -9.00 -16.06 -9.99
N TRP A 461 -8.44 -15.90 -8.79
CA TRP A 461 -7.35 -14.97 -8.54
C TRP A 461 -5.99 -15.64 -8.77
N ASN A 462 -5.44 -15.50 -9.98
CA ASN A 462 -4.19 -16.15 -10.37
C ASN A 462 -2.95 -15.67 -9.58
N GLY A 463 -3.02 -14.52 -8.90
CA GLY A 463 -1.93 -13.96 -8.09
C GLY A 463 -1.90 -14.39 -6.62
N ARG A 464 -2.83 -15.27 -6.19
CA ARG A 464 -3.07 -15.59 -4.78
C ARG A 464 -1.82 -16.07 -4.03
N ASP A 465 -1.04 -16.97 -4.63
CA ASP A 465 0.20 -17.47 -4.04
C ASP A 465 1.29 -16.40 -3.88
N SER A 466 1.42 -15.51 -4.87
CA SER A 466 2.40 -14.41 -4.82
C SER A 466 2.03 -13.41 -3.73
N GLU A 467 0.74 -13.12 -3.57
CA GLU A 467 0.24 -12.19 -2.58
C GLU A 467 0.29 -12.77 -1.15
N TRP A 468 0.14 -14.09 -0.99
CA TRP A 468 0.47 -14.80 0.25
C TRP A 468 1.94 -14.60 0.67
N VAL A 469 2.88 -14.87 -0.24
CA VAL A 469 4.32 -14.70 0.02
C VAL A 469 4.63 -13.23 0.34
N ARG A 470 4.03 -12.29 -0.39
CA ARG A 470 4.18 -10.85 -0.15
C ARG A 470 3.64 -10.43 1.22
N ALA A 471 2.44 -10.88 1.60
CA ALA A 471 1.85 -10.59 2.91
C ALA A 471 2.72 -11.11 4.06
N ARG A 472 3.24 -12.35 3.95
CA ARG A 472 4.20 -12.88 4.92
C ARG A 472 5.48 -12.05 4.97
N GLY A 473 6.00 -11.62 3.81
CA GLY A 473 7.19 -10.76 3.73
C GLY A 473 7.02 -9.44 4.47
N LEU A 474 5.84 -8.83 4.37
CA LEU A 474 5.51 -7.61 5.10
C LEU A 474 5.46 -7.83 6.61
N ILE A 475 4.73 -8.87 7.07
CA ILE A 475 4.49 -9.15 8.49
C ILE A 475 5.73 -9.67 9.24
N LEU A 476 6.60 -10.43 8.55
CA LEU A 476 7.88 -10.84 9.12
C LEU A 476 8.94 -9.73 9.05
N GLY A 477 8.75 -8.73 8.17
CA GLY A 477 9.67 -7.61 7.97
C GLY A 477 9.21 -6.33 8.66
N LYS A 478 8.72 -5.38 7.88
CA LYS A 478 8.46 -4.00 8.33
C LYS A 478 7.13 -3.78 9.07
N VAL A 479 6.14 -4.65 8.85
CA VAL A 479 4.80 -4.55 9.47
C VAL A 479 4.78 -5.42 10.73
N LEU A 480 4.69 -4.79 11.89
CA LEU A 480 4.60 -5.49 13.18
C LEU A 480 3.22 -6.08 13.43
N ASP A 481 2.19 -5.37 13.01
CA ASP A 481 0.78 -5.73 13.21
C ASP A 481 -0.10 -5.05 12.15
N ALA A 482 -1.32 -5.56 11.97
CA ALA A 482 -2.36 -4.92 11.18
C ALA A 482 -3.69 -5.00 11.92
N ARG A 483 -4.52 -3.96 11.84
CA ARG A 483 -5.76 -3.85 12.63
C ARG A 483 -6.89 -3.25 11.80
N VAL A 484 -8.09 -3.79 11.94
CA VAL A 484 -9.29 -3.21 11.33
C VAL A 484 -9.63 -1.89 12.01
N ARG A 485 -9.36 -0.78 11.31
CA ARG A 485 -9.59 0.59 11.78
C ARG A 485 -11.06 0.98 11.66
N TRP A 486 -11.65 0.73 10.50
CA TRP A 486 -13.01 1.16 10.17
C TRP A 486 -13.73 0.12 9.33
N ILE A 487 -15.06 0.08 9.48
CA ILE A 487 -15.98 -0.77 8.73
C ILE A 487 -17.14 0.10 8.25
N GLY A 488 -17.42 0.03 6.95
CA GLY A 488 -18.54 0.72 6.33
C GLY A 488 -19.87 0.01 6.54
N GLU A 489 -20.93 0.68 6.13
CA GLU A 489 -22.27 0.09 6.13
C GLU A 489 -22.40 -0.97 5.04
N VAL A 490 -23.27 -1.96 5.29
CA VAL A 490 -23.62 -2.98 4.31
C VAL A 490 -24.37 -2.34 3.15
N ARG A 491 -23.84 -2.49 1.94
CA ARG A 491 -24.51 -2.09 0.69
C ARG A 491 -24.97 -3.31 -0.10
N VAL A 492 -26.17 -3.24 -0.67
CA VAL A 492 -26.66 -4.25 -1.61
C VAL A 492 -26.11 -3.91 -3.01
N VAL A 493 -25.26 -4.80 -3.55
CA VAL A 493 -24.67 -4.65 -4.89
C VAL A 493 -25.57 -5.30 -5.95
N ILE A 494 -26.17 -6.44 -5.61
CA ILE A 494 -27.17 -7.14 -6.42
C ILE A 494 -28.32 -7.52 -5.49
N ARG A 495 -29.55 -7.16 -5.86
CA ARG A 495 -30.77 -7.43 -5.08
C ARG A 495 -31.23 -8.88 -5.24
N GLY A 496 -30.97 -9.48 -6.39
CA GLY A 496 -31.33 -10.85 -6.76
C GLY A 496 -32.63 -10.96 -7.55
N ASP A 497 -33.36 -9.86 -7.73
CA ASP A 497 -34.61 -9.78 -8.49
C ASP A 497 -34.44 -9.07 -9.85
N GLU A 498 -33.25 -8.57 -10.16
CA GLU A 498 -32.98 -7.84 -11.40
C GLU A 498 -33.02 -8.75 -12.64
N ALA A 499 -32.69 -10.04 -12.49
CA ALA A 499 -32.81 -11.05 -13.53
C ALA A 499 -32.92 -12.46 -12.93
N PRO A 500 -33.60 -13.41 -13.61
CA PRO A 500 -33.68 -14.79 -13.15
C PRO A 500 -32.29 -15.42 -12.93
N GLY A 501 -32.07 -15.97 -11.74
CA GLY A 501 -30.83 -16.68 -11.39
C GLY A 501 -29.71 -15.79 -10.82
N LEU A 502 -29.90 -14.47 -10.70
CA LEU A 502 -28.94 -13.62 -10.01
C LEU A 502 -29.03 -13.82 -8.49
N PRO A 503 -27.88 -13.96 -7.78
CA PRO A 503 -27.89 -14.01 -6.33
C PRO A 503 -28.04 -12.60 -5.74
N ARG A 504 -28.58 -12.52 -4.52
CA ARG A 504 -28.42 -11.31 -3.71
C ARG A 504 -26.98 -11.22 -3.24
N VAL A 505 -26.32 -10.10 -3.52
CA VAL A 505 -24.95 -9.84 -3.08
C VAL A 505 -24.91 -8.56 -2.26
N GLU A 506 -24.34 -8.69 -1.08
CA GLU A 506 -24.08 -7.59 -0.15
C GLU A 506 -22.58 -7.39 -0.01
N GLU A 507 -22.18 -6.15 0.24
CA GLU A 507 -20.78 -5.75 0.26
C GLU A 507 -20.52 -4.77 1.40
N VAL A 508 -19.32 -4.86 1.98
CA VAL A 508 -18.82 -3.95 3.02
C VAL A 508 -17.40 -3.54 2.67
N GLU A 509 -17.12 -2.24 2.82
CA GLU A 509 -15.77 -1.68 2.75
C GLU A 509 -15.14 -1.65 4.14
N LEU A 510 -13.87 -2.02 4.26
CA LEU A 510 -13.10 -1.99 5.50
C LEU A 510 -11.78 -1.26 5.29
N GLU A 511 -11.22 -0.72 6.36
CA GLU A 511 -9.86 -0.17 6.37
C GLU A 511 -8.97 -0.85 7.41
N LEU A 512 -7.73 -1.16 7.02
CA LEU A 512 -6.69 -1.71 7.89
C LEU A 512 -5.60 -0.69 8.21
N ASP A 513 -5.34 -0.43 9.48
CA ASP A 513 -4.10 0.24 9.90
C ASP A 513 -2.95 -0.77 9.99
N HIS A 514 -1.82 -0.45 9.35
CA HIS A 514 -0.56 -1.19 9.52
C HIS A 514 0.28 -0.54 10.60
N VAL A 515 0.92 -1.34 11.43
CA VAL A 515 1.73 -0.89 12.57
C VAL A 515 3.20 -1.14 12.28
N GLY A 516 4.03 -0.11 12.45
CA GLY A 516 5.48 -0.17 12.24
C GLY A 516 6.24 0.40 13.44
N LEU A 517 7.55 0.14 13.49
CA LEU A 517 8.46 0.73 14.48
C LEU A 517 9.14 1.97 13.88
N PHE A 518 8.92 3.12 14.50
CA PHE A 518 9.52 4.39 14.10
C PHE A 518 10.05 5.10 15.33
N GLU A 519 11.35 5.43 15.35
CA GLU A 519 11.98 6.16 16.47
C GLU A 519 11.74 5.48 17.84
N GLY A 520 11.74 4.14 17.86
CA GLY A 520 11.47 3.35 19.07
C GLY A 520 10.01 3.29 19.51
N GLN A 521 9.08 3.91 18.76
CA GLN A 521 7.65 3.88 19.03
C GLN A 521 6.90 3.07 17.98
N THR A 522 5.91 2.31 18.41
CA THR A 522 5.00 1.58 17.55
C THR A 522 3.84 2.47 17.13
N ARG A 523 3.74 2.75 15.83
CA ARG A 523 2.75 3.68 15.27
C ARG A 523 2.07 3.12 14.02
N THR A 524 0.85 3.56 13.76
CA THR A 524 0.20 3.27 12.48
C THR A 524 0.92 3.98 11.33
N PHE A 525 0.92 3.38 10.15
CA PHE A 525 1.51 3.98 8.96
C PHE A 525 0.85 3.47 7.69
N ASN A 526 1.12 4.13 6.58
CA ASN A 526 0.77 3.66 5.24
C ASN A 526 1.99 3.74 4.31
N SER A 527 2.03 2.91 3.27
CA SER A 527 3.12 2.87 2.28
C SER A 527 2.70 2.22 0.97
N VAL A 528 3.53 2.35 -0.07
CA VAL A 528 3.31 1.70 -1.38
C VAL A 528 3.17 0.18 -1.30
N ASP A 529 3.77 -0.42 -0.27
CA ASP A 529 3.85 -1.88 -0.19
C ASP A 529 2.64 -2.52 0.50
N VAL A 530 1.81 -1.75 1.21
CA VAL A 530 0.70 -2.25 2.04
C VAL A 530 -0.67 -1.84 1.47
N HIS A 531 -1.71 -2.61 1.77
CA HIS A 531 -3.07 -2.35 1.28
C HIS A 531 -4.04 -1.98 2.40
N ARG A 532 -4.53 -0.73 2.41
CA ARG A 532 -5.45 -0.27 3.45
C ARG A 532 -6.90 -0.67 3.20
N ARG A 533 -7.41 -0.58 1.96
CA ARG A 533 -8.86 -0.65 1.67
C ARG A 533 -9.28 -2.05 1.23
N TRP A 534 -10.05 -2.70 2.08
CA TRP A 534 -10.52 -4.04 1.83
C TRP A 534 -12.01 -4.05 1.51
N THR A 535 -12.42 -5.02 0.71
CA THR A 535 -13.82 -5.25 0.40
C THR A 535 -14.15 -6.70 0.68
N VAL A 536 -15.26 -6.92 1.38
CA VAL A 536 -15.83 -8.25 1.56
C VAL A 536 -17.24 -8.28 1.00
N GLN A 537 -17.62 -9.43 0.45
CA GLN A 537 -18.95 -9.67 -0.08
C GLN A 537 -19.55 -10.93 0.54
N ARG A 538 -20.87 -11.00 0.64
CA ARG A 538 -21.59 -12.25 0.92
C ARG A 538 -22.68 -12.50 -0.11
N ARG A 539 -22.91 -13.78 -0.38
CA ARG A 539 -23.88 -14.26 -1.37
C ARG A 539 -25.06 -14.91 -0.66
N ASN A 540 -26.28 -14.44 -0.93
CA ASN A 540 -27.53 -14.97 -0.38
C ASN A 540 -27.53 -15.13 1.15
N GLY A 541 -26.93 -14.17 1.88
CA GLY A 541 -26.84 -14.22 3.34
C GLY A 541 -25.84 -15.24 3.91
N GLY A 542 -25.02 -15.87 3.07
CA GLY A 542 -23.93 -16.76 3.50
C GLY A 542 -22.73 -16.01 4.11
N PRO A 543 -21.57 -16.68 4.25
CA PRO A 543 -20.39 -16.09 4.88
C PRO A 543 -19.82 -14.93 4.07
N TRP A 544 -19.23 -13.97 4.79
CA TRP A 544 -18.43 -12.91 4.19
C TRP A 544 -17.12 -13.47 3.62
N ARG A 545 -16.78 -13.07 2.40
CA ARG A 545 -15.57 -13.46 1.69
C ARG A 545 -14.86 -12.24 1.14
N ILE A 546 -13.54 -12.25 1.19
CA ILE A 546 -12.69 -11.16 0.70
C ILE A 546 -12.71 -11.14 -0.84
N THR A 547 -12.96 -9.96 -1.42
CA THR A 547 -12.97 -9.75 -2.88
C THR A 547 -11.90 -8.77 -3.37
N SER A 548 -11.15 -8.15 -2.45
CA SER A 548 -9.92 -7.41 -2.78
C SER A 548 -8.80 -8.33 -3.26
N GLU A 549 -8.06 -7.90 -4.28
CA GLU A 549 -6.98 -8.68 -4.93
C GLU A 549 -5.58 -8.10 -4.66
N GLN A 550 -5.24 -7.88 -3.39
CA GLN A 550 -3.93 -7.32 -3.00
C GLN A 550 -3.47 -7.91 -1.66
N SER A 551 -2.16 -7.88 -1.41
CA SER A 551 -1.52 -8.29 -0.16
C SER A 551 -1.85 -7.34 1.00
N LEU A 552 -1.53 -7.79 2.22
CA LEU A 552 -1.78 -7.10 3.48
C LEU A 552 -1.57 -5.59 3.45
#